data_AF-A0A2T5IMA5-F1
#
_entry.id   AF-A0A2T5IMA5-F1
#
_cell.length_a   1.000
_cell.length_b   1.000
_cell.length_c   1.000
_cell.angle_alpha   90.00
_cell.angle_beta   90.00
_cell.angle_gamma   90.00
#
_symmetry.space_group_name_H-M   'P 1'
#
loop_
_entity.id
_entity.type
_entity.pdbx_description
1 polymer ?
#
loop_
_entity_poly.entity_id
_entity_poly.type
_entity_poly.pdbx_seq_one_letter_code
_entity_poly.pdbx_strand_id
1 'polypeptide(L)'
;MKNLKSGLKGLFALLAIILAVWFNGVDSLFEERTPDSSISIAASSSQTIEENIQESETQESAETATSNGVTEGQAYSTKDEVAAYLHQFNELPPNYLTKDEAEDLGWDNSEGNLWEVTDRMSIGGDFFGNREGLLPKQAGRTYYEADIDYDGGFRGAERIVYSNDGLIFYTDDHYESFEQLYREGD
;
A
#
# COMPACT_ATOMS: atom_id res chain seq x y z
N MET A 1 26.19 41.80 23.47
CA MET A 1 26.12 42.06 24.93
C MET A 1 24.74 41.65 25.43
N LYS A 2 24.70 40.77 26.47
CA LYS A 2 23.54 40.33 27.30
C LYS A 2 22.56 39.36 26.59
N ASN A 3 22.76 38.04 26.56
CA ASN A 3 22.57 37.02 27.63
C ASN A 3 21.27 37.17 28.44
N LEU A 4 20.30 36.28 28.22
CA LEU A 4 19.25 35.95 29.19
C LEU A 4 19.25 34.44 29.47
N LYS A 5 19.23 34.14 30.78
CA LYS A 5 19.57 32.86 31.40
C LYS A 5 18.39 31.89 31.42
N SER A 6 18.76 30.62 31.51
CA SER A 6 17.94 29.43 31.71
C SER A 6 17.18 29.38 33.05
N GLY A 7 16.15 28.54 33.08
CA GLY A 7 15.88 27.64 34.22
C GLY A 7 14.45 27.61 34.75
N LEU A 8 13.77 26.46 34.58
CA LEU A 8 13.09 25.83 35.72
C LEU A 8 13.07 24.31 35.54
N LYS A 9 13.72 23.64 36.50
CA LYS A 9 13.72 22.19 36.70
C LYS A 9 12.65 21.89 37.78
N GLY A 10 11.80 20.90 37.55
CA GLY A 10 11.00 20.21 38.58
C GLY A 10 10.75 18.79 38.06
N LEU A 11 11.31 17.69 38.59
CA LEU A 11 11.37 17.08 39.94
C LEU A 11 10.22 16.09 40.22
N PHE A 12 10.51 14.81 39.92
CA PHE A 12 10.14 13.53 40.58
C PHE A 12 8.70 13.19 41.02
N ALA A 13 8.19 12.04 40.55
CA ALA A 13 7.71 10.89 41.35
C ALA A 13 7.50 9.67 40.42
N LEU A 14 8.26 8.56 40.44
CA LEU A 14 8.39 7.43 41.40
C LEU A 14 7.21 6.42 41.41
N LEU A 15 7.54 5.17 41.02
CA LEU A 15 6.87 3.87 41.28
C LEU A 15 5.53 3.60 40.55
N ALA A 16 5.18 2.40 40.07
CA ALA A 16 5.56 1.07 40.51
C ALA A 16 5.50 0.01 39.39
N ILE A 17 6.48 -0.89 39.45
CA ILE A 17 6.52 -2.20 38.80
C ILE A 17 5.50 -3.11 39.50
N ILE A 18 4.65 -3.80 38.74
CA ILE A 18 3.99 -5.02 39.22
C ILE A 18 4.32 -6.16 38.24
N LEU A 19 5.25 -7.00 38.72
CA LEU A 19 5.45 -8.40 38.36
C LEU A 19 4.23 -9.23 38.78
N ALA A 20 3.80 -10.17 37.95
CA ALA A 20 3.47 -11.53 38.40
C ALA A 20 3.32 -12.48 37.20
N VAL A 21 4.42 -13.18 36.92
CA VAL A 21 4.44 -14.46 36.21
C VAL A 21 3.75 -15.51 37.09
N TRP A 22 2.77 -16.22 36.54
CA TRP A 22 2.29 -17.52 37.02
C TRP A 22 2.79 -18.54 35.98
N PHE A 23 3.94 -19.21 36.12
CA PHE A 23 4.31 -20.30 37.03
C PHE A 23 3.40 -21.54 36.93
N ASN A 24 3.89 -22.52 36.16
CA ASN A 24 3.83 -23.99 36.35
C ASN A 24 2.49 -24.70 36.06
N GLY A 25 2.46 -25.86 35.41
CA GLY A 25 3.50 -26.76 34.91
C GLY A 25 2.89 -28.09 34.45
N VAL A 26 3.64 -28.81 33.59
CA VAL A 26 3.87 -30.28 33.54
C VAL A 26 2.65 -31.21 33.74
N ASP A 27 2.15 -31.80 32.65
CA ASP A 27 2.48 -33.14 32.11
C ASP A 27 1.55 -34.24 32.66
N SER A 28 0.70 -34.79 31.79
CA SER A 28 0.07 -36.09 31.96
C SER A 28 -0.38 -36.61 30.61
N LEU A 29 0.53 -37.35 29.97
CA LEU A 29 0.30 -38.64 29.32
C LEU A 29 -1.16 -39.05 29.04
N PHE A 30 -1.44 -39.13 27.74
CA PHE A 30 -2.03 -40.26 27.01
C PHE A 30 -3.18 -41.06 27.65
N GLU A 31 -4.34 -41.06 26.98
CA GLU A 31 -5.18 -42.25 26.81
C GLU A 31 -5.98 -42.10 25.49
N GLU A 32 -5.79 -43.05 24.56
CA GLU A 32 -6.58 -43.19 23.33
C GLU A 32 -8.02 -43.64 23.63
N ARG A 33 -9.02 -43.20 22.84
CA ARG A 33 -10.13 -44.06 22.40
C ARG A 33 -10.76 -43.61 21.08
N THR A 34 -11.08 -44.65 20.31
CA THR A 34 -11.55 -44.79 18.93
C THR A 34 -12.99 -44.33 18.66
N PRO A 35 -13.40 -44.24 17.39
CA PRO A 35 -14.63 -43.58 16.95
C PRO A 35 -15.81 -44.56 16.88
N ASP A 36 -17.03 -44.07 17.11
CA ASP A 36 -18.23 -44.42 16.34
C ASP A 36 -19.40 -43.53 16.81
N SER A 37 -20.18 -42.99 15.88
CA SER A 37 -21.64 -42.86 15.97
C SER A 37 -22.19 -42.19 14.70
N SER A 38 -22.53 -43.06 13.75
CA SER A 38 -23.69 -42.99 12.85
C SER A 38 -24.72 -41.87 13.09
N ILE A 39 -24.94 -41.05 12.06
CA ILE A 39 -26.24 -40.40 11.79
C ILE A 39 -26.57 -40.56 10.31
N SER A 40 -27.63 -41.33 10.07
CA SER A 40 -28.33 -41.50 8.81
C SER A 40 -29.37 -40.39 8.60
N ILE A 41 -29.34 -39.69 7.47
CA ILE A 41 -30.56 -39.12 6.85
C ILE A 41 -30.49 -39.39 5.35
N ALA A 42 -31.53 -40.08 4.86
CA ALA A 42 -31.81 -40.36 3.46
C ALA A 42 -32.89 -39.42 2.92
N ALA A 43 -32.68 -38.90 1.70
CA ALA A 43 -33.67 -38.63 0.63
C ALA A 43 -32.97 -37.71 -0.42
N SER A 44 -32.54 -38.23 -1.57
CA SER A 44 -33.33 -38.46 -2.80
C SER A 44 -33.35 -37.24 -3.74
N SER A 45 -32.44 -37.21 -4.73
CA SER A 45 -32.78 -37.16 -6.16
C SER A 45 -31.55 -36.91 -7.04
N SER A 46 -31.37 -37.84 -7.97
CA SER A 46 -30.75 -37.78 -9.30
C SER A 46 -30.09 -36.48 -9.77
N GLN A 47 -28.83 -36.57 -10.22
CA GLN A 47 -28.49 -36.39 -11.64
C GLN A 47 -27.01 -36.72 -11.90
N THR A 48 -26.79 -37.64 -12.84
CA THR A 48 -25.51 -37.96 -13.44
C THR A 48 -25.19 -36.89 -14.48
N ILE A 49 -24.08 -36.17 -14.31
CA ILE A 49 -23.34 -35.56 -15.41
C ILE A 49 -21.87 -35.88 -15.20
N GLU A 50 -21.37 -36.77 -16.05
CA GLU A 50 -19.94 -36.87 -16.36
C GLU A 50 -19.62 -35.72 -17.31
N GLU A 51 -18.73 -34.81 -16.92
CA GLU A 51 -17.97 -34.03 -17.88
C GLU A 51 -16.58 -33.75 -17.33
N ASN A 52 -15.64 -34.51 -17.88
CA ASN A 52 -14.23 -34.21 -18.14
C ASN A 52 -13.82 -32.74 -17.96
N ILE A 53 -13.31 -32.38 -16.77
CA ILE A 53 -12.52 -31.15 -16.58
C ILE A 53 -11.05 -31.52 -16.67
N GLN A 54 -10.55 -31.40 -17.88
CA GLN A 54 -9.13 -31.42 -18.19
C GLN A 54 -8.52 -30.11 -17.70
N GLU A 55 -7.73 -30.26 -16.64
CA GLU A 55 -6.49 -29.53 -16.34
C GLU A 55 -6.07 -28.55 -17.45
N SER A 56 -6.26 -27.27 -17.19
CA SER A 56 -5.51 -26.21 -17.84
C SER A 56 -4.97 -25.30 -16.75
N GLU A 57 -3.90 -25.78 -16.12
CA GLU A 57 -2.92 -24.92 -15.47
C GLU A 57 -2.26 -24.09 -16.57
N THR A 58 -2.88 -22.96 -16.92
CA THR A 58 -2.17 -21.89 -17.61
C THR A 58 -1.60 -21.00 -16.52
N GLN A 59 -0.33 -21.26 -16.21
CA GLN A 59 0.53 -20.37 -15.46
C GLN A 59 0.62 -19.04 -16.19
N GLU A 60 -0.16 -18.05 -15.76
CA GLU A 60 0.06 -16.66 -16.14
C GLU A 60 1.07 -16.05 -15.16
N SER A 61 2.33 -16.39 -15.42
CA SER A 61 3.51 -15.77 -14.85
C SER A 61 4.56 -15.66 -15.95
N ALA A 62 4.48 -14.60 -16.73
CA ALA A 62 5.61 -14.00 -17.45
C ALA A 62 5.16 -12.62 -17.95
N GLU A 63 5.66 -11.56 -17.32
CA GLU A 63 6.65 -10.67 -17.95
C GLU A 63 6.02 -9.56 -18.80
N THR A 64 5.80 -8.42 -18.16
CA THR A 64 5.90 -7.12 -18.85
C THR A 64 6.85 -6.21 -18.07
N ALA A 65 8.11 -6.64 -17.98
CA ALA A 65 9.21 -5.69 -17.91
C ALA A 65 9.37 -5.08 -19.31
N THR A 66 8.40 -4.27 -19.74
CA THR A 66 8.62 -3.40 -20.88
C THR A 66 9.61 -2.35 -20.40
N SER A 67 10.75 -2.24 -21.07
CA SER A 67 11.57 -1.03 -20.99
C SER A 67 10.73 0.11 -21.57
N ASN A 68 9.81 0.66 -20.78
CA ASN A 68 9.09 1.87 -21.11
C ASN A 68 10.16 2.96 -21.14
N GLY A 69 10.62 3.29 -22.34
CA GLY A 69 11.63 4.30 -22.57
C GLY A 69 11.10 5.66 -22.18
N VAL A 70 11.12 5.94 -20.88
CA VAL A 70 10.74 7.22 -20.31
C VAL A 70 11.88 8.21 -20.49
N THR A 71 11.52 9.47 -20.76
CA THR A 71 12.49 10.55 -20.93
C THR A 71 12.30 11.57 -19.82
N GLU A 72 13.39 11.95 -19.17
CA GLU A 72 13.41 12.96 -18.11
C GLU A 72 12.70 14.25 -18.57
N GLY A 73 11.86 14.81 -17.71
CA GLY A 73 11.10 16.03 -17.99
C GLY A 73 9.93 15.88 -18.96
N GLN A 74 9.53 14.65 -19.33
CA GLN A 74 8.27 14.40 -20.04
C GLN A 74 7.16 14.04 -19.06
N ALA A 75 5.94 14.47 -19.39
CA ALA A 75 4.75 14.16 -18.61
C ALA A 75 4.29 12.72 -18.85
N TYR A 76 3.93 12.02 -17.78
CA TYR A 76 3.39 10.66 -17.80
C TYR A 76 2.27 10.54 -16.77
N SER A 77 1.27 9.72 -17.04
CA SER A 77 0.13 9.49 -16.13
C SER A 77 -0.25 8.03 -15.97
N THR A 78 0.17 7.16 -16.89
CA THR A 78 -0.19 5.73 -16.85
C THR A 78 0.64 4.99 -15.81
N LYS A 79 0.05 3.93 -15.24
CA LYS A 79 0.71 3.06 -14.24
C LYS A 79 2.15 2.72 -14.61
N ASP A 80 2.38 2.15 -15.79
CA ASP A 80 3.68 1.60 -16.16
C ASP A 80 4.71 2.69 -16.52
N GLU A 81 4.28 3.83 -17.07
CA GLU A 81 5.18 4.94 -17.41
C GLU A 81 5.60 5.71 -16.16
N VAL A 82 4.65 6.00 -15.25
CA VAL A 82 4.96 6.70 -14.00
C VAL A 82 5.85 5.83 -13.12
N ALA A 83 5.61 4.52 -13.06
CA ALA A 83 6.47 3.58 -12.34
C ALA A 83 7.89 3.54 -12.92
N ALA A 84 8.03 3.46 -14.25
CA ALA A 84 9.33 3.49 -14.91
C ALA A 84 10.06 4.83 -14.69
N TYR A 85 9.33 5.96 -14.72
CA TYR A 85 9.90 7.29 -14.47
C TYR A 85 10.42 7.41 -13.04
N LEU A 86 9.63 7.01 -12.05
CA LEU A 86 10.03 6.98 -10.64
C LEU A 86 11.25 6.09 -10.42
N HIS A 87 11.29 4.91 -11.04
CA HIS A 87 12.42 3.98 -10.92
C HIS A 87 13.71 4.56 -11.52
N GLN A 88 13.60 5.27 -12.65
CA GLN A 88 14.76 5.78 -13.37
C GLN A 88 15.30 7.11 -12.83
N PHE A 89 14.41 8.02 -12.41
CA PHE A 89 14.78 9.39 -12.04
C PHE A 89 14.61 9.69 -10.55
N ASN A 90 14.03 8.78 -9.78
CA ASN A 90 13.75 8.93 -8.34
C ASN A 90 12.91 10.18 -8.00
N GLU A 91 12.10 10.64 -8.94
CA GLU A 91 11.17 11.75 -8.78
C GLU A 91 9.92 11.52 -9.63
N LEU A 92 8.83 12.26 -9.37
CA LEU A 92 7.63 12.17 -10.19
C LEU A 92 7.82 12.89 -11.54
N PRO A 93 7.09 12.48 -12.58
CA PRO A 93 6.95 13.27 -13.80
C PRO A 93 6.52 14.72 -13.49
N PRO A 94 6.88 15.71 -14.34
CA PRO A 94 6.65 17.13 -14.08
C PRO A 94 5.17 17.57 -14.11
N ASN A 95 4.25 16.69 -14.50
CA ASN A 95 2.80 16.94 -14.47
C ASN A 95 2.16 16.60 -13.11
N TYR A 96 2.97 16.39 -12.08
CA TYR A 96 2.51 16.19 -10.71
C TYR A 96 2.78 17.39 -9.82
N LEU A 97 1.91 17.57 -8.84
CA LEU A 97 2.05 18.56 -7.78
C LEU A 97 1.37 18.04 -6.51
N THR A 98 1.85 18.48 -5.35
CA THR A 98 1.32 18.08 -4.04
C THR A 98 -0.07 18.66 -3.78
N LYS A 99 -0.83 18.08 -2.84
CA LYS A 99 -2.13 18.65 -2.44
C LYS A 99 -2.01 20.12 -2.03
N ASP A 100 -1.01 20.46 -1.24
CA ASP A 100 -0.77 21.82 -0.77
C ASP A 100 -0.53 22.79 -1.95
N GLU A 101 0.27 22.40 -2.94
CA GLU A 101 0.51 23.20 -4.15
C GLU A 101 -0.76 23.37 -5.01
N ALA A 102 -1.63 22.37 -5.07
CA ALA A 102 -2.91 22.47 -5.77
C ALA A 102 -3.87 23.42 -5.05
N GLU A 103 -3.97 23.29 -3.72
CA GLU A 103 -4.81 24.15 -2.89
C GLU A 103 -4.37 25.62 -3.00
N ASP A 104 -3.06 25.89 -3.06
CA ASP A 104 -2.50 27.23 -3.30
C ASP A 104 -2.91 27.82 -4.68
N LEU A 105 -3.18 26.97 -5.67
CA LEU A 105 -3.69 27.36 -6.99
C LEU A 105 -5.22 27.49 -7.03
N GLY A 106 -5.92 27.15 -5.93
CA GLY A 106 -7.37 27.23 -5.82
C GLY A 106 -8.10 25.91 -6.07
N TRP A 107 -7.40 24.78 -6.03
CA TRP A 107 -8.03 23.47 -6.09
C TRP A 107 -8.92 23.24 -4.86
N ASP A 108 -10.14 22.78 -5.10
CA ASP A 108 -11.05 22.25 -4.11
C ASP A 108 -11.43 20.81 -4.52
N ASN A 109 -10.99 19.84 -3.72
CA ASN A 109 -11.26 18.43 -3.94
C ASN A 109 -12.78 18.11 -4.00
N SER A 110 -13.61 18.87 -3.28
CA SER A 110 -15.07 18.69 -3.28
C SER A 110 -15.74 19.23 -4.54
N GLU A 111 -15.06 20.11 -5.28
CA GLU A 111 -15.52 20.64 -6.56
C GLU A 111 -14.99 19.83 -7.76
N GLY A 112 -13.88 19.09 -7.59
CA GLY A 112 -13.24 18.34 -8.68
C GLY A 112 -12.62 19.26 -9.73
N ASN A 113 -12.18 20.46 -9.33
CA ASN A 113 -11.80 21.55 -10.22
C ASN A 113 -10.29 21.60 -10.58
N LEU A 114 -9.52 20.52 -10.37
CA LEU A 114 -8.04 20.57 -10.48
C LEU A 114 -7.57 21.07 -11.85
N TRP A 115 -8.18 20.61 -12.94
CA TRP A 115 -7.85 21.04 -14.31
C TRP A 115 -8.45 22.41 -14.68
N GLU A 116 -9.29 23.00 -13.83
CA GLU A 116 -9.73 24.39 -14.00
C GLU A 116 -8.67 25.37 -13.49
N VAL A 117 -7.86 24.94 -12.51
CA VAL A 117 -6.83 25.75 -11.87
C VAL A 117 -5.41 25.36 -12.26
N THR A 118 -5.23 24.23 -12.95
CA THR A 118 -3.93 23.74 -13.45
C THR A 118 -3.99 23.32 -14.92
N ASP A 119 -2.86 23.32 -15.61
CA ASP A 119 -2.76 22.81 -16.99
C ASP A 119 -2.60 21.28 -16.97
N ARG A 120 -3.73 20.58 -16.79
CA ARG A 120 -3.84 19.11 -16.87
C ARG A 120 -2.89 18.36 -15.93
N MET A 121 -2.70 18.86 -14.71
CA MET A 121 -1.84 18.22 -13.72
C MET A 121 -2.59 17.15 -12.90
N SER A 122 -1.82 16.32 -12.19
CA SER A 122 -2.29 15.28 -11.28
C SER A 122 -1.77 15.53 -9.86
N ILE A 123 -2.48 15.02 -8.85
CA ILE A 123 -2.03 15.09 -7.46
C ILE A 123 -0.97 14.02 -7.20
N GLY A 124 0.15 14.39 -6.58
CA GLY A 124 1.16 13.43 -6.16
C GLY A 124 2.36 14.05 -5.45
N GLY A 125 3.09 13.21 -4.71
CA GLY A 125 4.28 13.62 -3.94
C GLY A 125 4.01 13.74 -2.44
N ASP A 126 2.76 13.60 -2.00
CA ASP A 126 2.39 13.65 -0.59
C ASP A 126 2.83 12.38 0.16
N PHE A 127 3.07 12.52 1.46
CA PHE A 127 3.45 11.40 2.33
C PHE A 127 2.32 10.36 2.45
N PHE A 128 2.66 9.09 2.20
CA PHE A 128 1.77 7.96 2.41
C PHE A 128 2.09 7.25 3.74
N GLY A 129 1.13 7.24 4.65
CA GLY A 129 1.36 6.80 6.03
C GLY A 129 1.51 5.30 6.26
N ASN A 130 1.10 4.44 5.31
CA ASN A 130 1.08 2.98 5.45
C ASN A 130 0.51 2.52 6.83
N ARG A 131 -0.66 3.05 7.19
CA ARG A 131 -1.26 2.88 8.53
C ARG A 131 -1.76 1.44 8.73
N GLU A 132 -2.29 0.87 7.67
CA GLU A 132 -2.79 -0.49 7.53
C GLU A 132 -1.63 -1.50 7.52
N GLY A 133 -0.41 -1.05 7.16
CA GLY A 133 0.79 -1.88 7.19
C GLY A 133 0.88 -2.90 6.06
N LEU A 134 0.21 -2.65 4.94
CA LEU A 134 0.21 -3.53 3.76
C LEU A 134 1.54 -3.48 2.99
N LEU A 135 2.33 -2.40 3.15
CA LEU A 135 3.64 -2.26 2.51
C LEU A 135 4.80 -2.59 3.46
N PRO A 136 5.94 -3.12 2.97
CA PRO A 136 7.09 -3.49 3.79
C PRO A 136 7.67 -2.33 4.61
N LYS A 137 7.88 -2.54 5.91
CA LYS A 137 8.44 -1.51 6.80
C LYS A 137 9.94 -1.73 7.04
N GLN A 138 10.71 -0.66 6.96
CA GLN A 138 12.14 -0.63 7.27
C GLN A 138 12.50 0.69 7.98
N ALA A 139 13.51 0.67 8.85
CA ALA A 139 13.97 1.88 9.52
C ALA A 139 14.49 2.91 8.50
N GLY A 140 13.97 4.14 8.55
CA GLY A 140 14.29 5.19 7.58
C GLY A 140 13.53 5.13 6.27
N ARG A 141 12.67 4.11 6.06
CA ARG A 141 11.79 4.04 4.89
C ARG A 141 10.57 4.94 5.09
N THR A 142 10.31 5.77 4.09
CA THR A 142 9.11 6.59 3.97
C THR A 142 8.46 6.31 2.62
N TYR A 143 7.14 6.41 2.58
CA TYR A 143 6.36 6.24 1.37
C TYR A 143 5.70 7.56 0.98
N TYR A 144 5.46 7.69 -0.32
CA TYR A 144 4.75 8.79 -0.95
C TYR A 144 3.74 8.21 -1.94
N GLU A 145 2.73 9.00 -2.28
CA GLU A 145 1.66 8.59 -3.21
C GLU A 145 1.50 9.56 -4.37
N ALA A 146 1.01 9.05 -5.50
CA ALA A 146 0.59 9.86 -6.63
C ALA A 146 -0.61 9.23 -7.36
N ASP A 147 -1.49 10.06 -7.90
CA ASP A 147 -2.63 9.65 -8.70
C ASP A 147 -2.17 9.06 -10.04
N ILE A 148 -2.84 7.99 -10.47
CA ILE A 148 -2.59 7.36 -11.77
C ILE A 148 -3.84 7.52 -12.64
N ASP A 149 -3.60 7.73 -13.93
CA ASP A 149 -4.63 7.83 -14.98
C ASP A 149 -5.74 8.85 -14.70
N TYR A 150 -5.40 9.93 -13.98
CA TYR A 150 -6.31 11.05 -13.74
C TYR A 150 -6.62 11.82 -15.03
N ASP A 151 -7.91 12.01 -15.32
CA ASP A 151 -8.43 12.59 -16.55
C ASP A 151 -9.30 13.85 -16.34
N GLY A 152 -9.19 14.48 -15.17
CA GLY A 152 -9.94 15.67 -14.78
C GLY A 152 -11.18 15.34 -13.92
N GLY A 153 -11.78 16.37 -13.30
CA GLY A 153 -12.91 16.17 -12.40
C GLY A 153 -12.49 15.61 -11.04
N PHE A 154 -13.26 14.65 -10.52
CA PHE A 154 -12.96 13.99 -9.24
C PHE A 154 -11.82 12.98 -9.40
N ARG A 155 -10.98 12.88 -8.38
CA ARG A 155 -9.88 11.91 -8.34
C ARG A 155 -10.42 10.48 -8.34
N GLY A 156 -9.80 9.61 -9.14
CA GLY A 156 -10.12 8.18 -9.20
C GLY A 156 -9.58 7.38 -8.01
N ALA A 157 -9.67 6.05 -8.07
CA ALA A 157 -9.16 5.13 -7.05
C ALA A 157 -7.66 4.80 -7.22
N GLU A 158 -7.14 4.90 -8.45
CA GLU A 158 -5.83 4.39 -8.82
C GLU A 158 -4.67 5.23 -8.30
N ARG A 159 -3.66 4.58 -7.73
CA ARG A 159 -2.48 5.24 -7.15
C ARG A 159 -1.22 4.43 -7.39
N ILE A 160 -0.12 5.16 -7.50
CA ILE A 160 1.22 4.61 -7.29
C ILE A 160 1.70 5.02 -5.89
N VAL A 161 2.32 4.10 -5.18
CA VAL A 161 2.95 4.33 -3.88
C VAL A 161 4.42 3.95 -3.98
N TYR A 162 5.31 4.92 -3.75
CA TYR A 162 6.74 4.74 -3.93
C TYR A 162 7.51 5.12 -2.67
N SER A 163 8.60 4.42 -2.40
CA SER A 163 9.45 4.68 -1.24
C SER A 163 10.66 5.54 -1.58
N ASN A 164 11.24 6.17 -0.55
CA ASN A 164 12.50 6.90 -0.66
C ASN A 164 13.72 6.00 -0.97
N ASP A 165 13.56 4.68 -0.92
CA ASP A 165 14.58 3.68 -1.20
C ASP A 165 14.26 2.76 -2.41
N GLY A 166 13.32 3.19 -3.27
CA GLY A 166 13.14 2.63 -4.62
C GLY A 166 12.12 1.51 -4.77
N LEU A 167 11.35 1.18 -3.73
CA LEU A 167 10.19 0.30 -3.91
C LEU A 167 9.04 1.07 -4.54
N ILE A 168 8.34 0.43 -5.47
CA ILE A 168 7.19 1.01 -6.16
C ILE A 168 6.06 -0.01 -6.17
N PHE A 169 4.88 0.44 -5.74
CA PHE A 169 3.64 -0.32 -5.66
C PHE A 169 2.53 0.41 -6.38
N TYR A 170 1.53 -0.33 -6.82
CA TYR A 170 0.33 0.18 -7.46
C TYR A 170 -0.92 -0.37 -6.78
N THR A 171 -1.98 0.42 -6.73
CA THR A 171 -3.32 0.04 -6.26
C THR A 171 -4.35 0.60 -7.24
N ASP A 172 -5.35 -0.20 -7.62
CA ASP A 172 -6.52 0.21 -8.41
C ASP A 172 -7.81 0.26 -7.57
N ASP A 173 -7.71 -0.09 -6.29
CA ASP A 173 -8.83 -0.32 -5.38
C ASP A 173 -8.81 0.64 -4.18
N HIS A 174 -8.22 1.82 -4.34
CA HIS A 174 -8.16 2.85 -3.31
C HIS A 174 -7.48 2.35 -2.01
N TYR A 175 -6.28 1.77 -2.18
CA TYR A 175 -5.39 1.28 -1.13
C TYR A 175 -5.87 0.01 -0.40
N GLU A 176 -6.87 -0.73 -0.92
CA GLU A 176 -7.31 -2.00 -0.33
C GLU A 176 -6.28 -3.13 -0.56
N SER A 177 -5.61 -3.12 -1.71
CA SER A 177 -4.54 -4.05 -2.06
C SER A 177 -3.43 -3.38 -2.88
N PHE A 178 -2.28 -4.05 -2.99
CA PHE A 178 -1.12 -3.51 -3.70
C PHE A 178 -0.44 -4.57 -4.57
N GLU A 179 -0.13 -4.18 -5.80
CA GLU A 179 0.77 -4.88 -6.71
C GLU A 179 2.16 -4.27 -6.60
N GLN A 180 3.20 -5.09 -6.39
CA GLN A 180 4.57 -4.60 -6.38
C GLN A 180 5.15 -4.56 -7.81
N LEU A 181 5.55 -3.37 -8.26
CA LEU A 181 6.10 -3.14 -9.59
C LEU A 181 7.64 -3.18 -9.60
N TYR A 182 8.27 -2.54 -8.60
CA TYR A 182 9.73 -2.51 -8.46
C TYR A 182 10.16 -2.87 -7.03
N ARG A 183 11.32 -3.53 -6.91
CA ARG A 183 11.95 -3.95 -5.66
C ARG A 183 13.16 -3.08 -5.35
N GLU A 184 13.61 -3.18 -4.11
CA GLU A 184 14.85 -2.53 -3.66
C GLU A 184 16.05 -3.10 -4.43
N GLY A 185 16.74 -2.23 -5.19
CA GLY A 185 17.96 -2.58 -5.93
C GLY A 185 17.75 -3.16 -7.33
N ASP A 186 16.54 -3.12 -7.86
CA ASP A 186 16.24 -3.41 -9.29
C ASP A 186 16.88 -2.38 -10.24
#